data_AF-A0A3M7R3A7-F1
#
_entry.id   AF-A0A3M7R3A7-F1
#
_cell.length_a   1.000
_cell.length_b   1.000
_cell.length_c   1.000
_cell.angle_alpha   90.00
_cell.angle_beta   90.00
_cell.angle_gamma   90.00
#
_symmetry.space_group_name_H-M   'P 1'
#
loop_
_entity.id
_entity.type
_entity.pdbx_description
1 polymer ?
#
loop_
_entity_poly.entity_id
_entity_poly.type
_entity_poly.pdbx_seq_one_letter_code
_entity_poly.pdbx_strand_id
1 'polypeptide(L)'
;MAFFLVIIFFPFLLSVISFRLMNRLMVSMATRFCFRSDNNFLTIKSLKMYSIFLYFKFFYDCFTGIALCFARMIKSLALSIIFLPRLDYSFMGRNMEKMDTAFMAYIGYLHWESKHTNAIVISFCKLMLKTRKNKIRIIGSESFTRARNKWQLLFMLHKNPILKKSIFKKNALG
;
A
#
# COMPACT_ATOMS: atom_id res chain seq x y z
N MET A 1 16.65 -23.85 11.33
CA MET A 1 15.95 -22.63 11.76
C MET A 1 14.50 -22.56 11.23
N ALA A 2 14.26 -22.18 9.98
CA ALA A 2 12.90 -21.91 9.47
C ALA A 2 11.87 -23.05 9.70
N PHE A 3 12.21 -24.30 9.36
CA PHE A 3 11.32 -25.45 9.58
C PHE A 3 10.92 -25.65 11.05
N PHE A 4 11.86 -25.50 11.99
CA PHE A 4 11.58 -25.60 13.43
C PHE A 4 10.62 -24.49 13.89
N LEU A 5 10.78 -23.26 13.40
CA LEU A 5 9.85 -22.17 13.69
C LEU A 5 8.45 -22.49 13.14
N VAL A 6 8.33 -22.97 11.89
CA VAL A 6 7.03 -23.36 11.31
C VAL A 6 6.33 -24.41 12.17
N ILE A 7 7.05 -25.45 12.61
CA ILE A 7 6.50 -26.52 13.47
C ILE A 7 5.98 -25.99 14.82
N ILE A 8 6.63 -24.97 15.41
CA ILE A 8 6.22 -24.35 16.67
C ILE A 8 5.05 -23.36 16.47
N PHE A 9 5.08 -22.55 15.43
CA PHE A 9 4.07 -21.52 15.16
C PHE A 9 2.73 -22.09 14.65
N PHE A 10 2.76 -23.20 13.92
CA PHE A 10 1.56 -23.83 13.36
C PHE A 10 0.51 -24.27 14.42
N PRO A 11 0.84 -25.07 15.45
CA PRO A 11 -0.14 -25.48 16.47
C PRO A 11 -0.64 -24.28 17.31
N PHE A 12 0.22 -23.27 17.54
CA PHE A 12 -0.18 -22.04 18.21
C PHE A 12 -1.19 -21.23 17.39
N LEU A 13 -0.96 -21.11 16.08
CA LEU A 13 -1.92 -20.50 15.15
C LEU A 13 -3.24 -21.26 15.13
N LEU A 14 -3.19 -22.60 15.05
CA LEU A 14 -4.38 -23.46 15.04
C LEU A 14 -5.22 -23.28 16.31
N SER A 15 -4.58 -23.29 17.49
CA SER A 15 -5.24 -23.03 18.78
C SER A 15 -5.99 -21.69 18.79
N VAL A 16 -5.32 -20.60 18.36
CA VAL A 16 -5.93 -19.26 18.25
C VAL A 16 -7.10 -19.22 17.27
N ILE A 17 -7.01 -19.95 16.15
CA ILE A 17 -8.09 -20.07 15.17
C ILE A 17 -9.27 -20.85 15.77
N SER A 18 -9.03 -21.94 16.50
CA SER A 18 -10.06 -22.73 17.19
C SER A 18 -10.83 -21.91 18.22
N PHE A 19 -10.15 -21.13 19.09
CA PHE A 19 -10.83 -20.22 20.01
C PHE A 19 -11.68 -19.18 19.25
N ARG A 20 -11.12 -18.54 18.20
CA ARG A 20 -11.88 -17.58 17.35
C ARG A 20 -13.07 -18.22 16.63
N LEU A 21 -12.99 -19.50 16.29
CA LEU A 21 -14.08 -20.25 15.66
C LEU A 21 -15.16 -20.57 16.70
N MET A 22 -14.78 -21.06 17.87
CA MET A 22 -15.69 -21.41 18.97
C MET A 22 -16.54 -20.22 19.40
N ASN A 23 -15.95 -19.02 19.57
CA ASN A 23 -16.71 -17.80 19.88
C ASN A 23 -17.75 -17.47 18.79
N ARG A 24 -17.37 -17.60 17.52
CA ARG A 24 -18.27 -17.31 16.39
C ARG A 24 -19.39 -18.34 16.29
N LEU A 25 -19.10 -19.62 16.56
CA LEU A 25 -20.12 -20.67 16.63
C LEU A 25 -21.07 -20.42 17.80
N MET A 26 -20.57 -20.15 19.02
CA MET A 26 -21.40 -19.87 20.19
C MET A 26 -22.34 -18.68 19.96
N VAL A 27 -21.83 -17.59 19.40
CA VAL A 27 -22.65 -16.40 19.07
C VAL A 27 -23.64 -16.69 17.94
N SER A 28 -23.23 -17.41 16.89
CA SER A 28 -24.13 -17.83 15.79
C SER A 28 -25.28 -18.71 16.29
N MET A 29 -25.01 -19.69 17.15
CA MET A 29 -26.05 -20.55 17.73
C MET A 29 -26.97 -19.76 18.68
N ALA A 30 -26.41 -18.97 19.59
CA ALA A 30 -27.21 -18.16 20.52
C ALA A 30 -28.12 -17.15 19.79
N THR A 31 -27.62 -16.49 18.73
CA THR A 31 -28.43 -15.57 17.93
C THR A 31 -29.51 -16.28 17.12
N ARG A 32 -29.22 -17.44 16.53
CA ARG A 32 -30.19 -18.22 15.74
C ARG A 32 -31.29 -18.83 16.61
N PHE A 33 -30.95 -19.41 17.76
CA PHE A 33 -31.91 -20.17 18.59
C PHE A 33 -32.60 -19.33 19.68
N CYS A 34 -31.93 -18.35 20.29
CA CYS A 34 -32.48 -17.65 21.46
C CYS A 34 -33.02 -16.24 21.17
N PHE A 35 -32.41 -15.51 20.23
CA PHE A 35 -32.64 -14.05 20.11
C PHE A 35 -33.40 -13.61 18.86
N ARG A 36 -33.37 -14.37 17.78
CA ARG A 36 -34.05 -14.01 16.53
C ARG A 36 -35.57 -14.08 16.70
N SER A 37 -36.26 -13.00 16.33
CA SER A 37 -37.72 -12.95 16.18
C SER A 37 -38.07 -13.09 14.70
N ASP A 38 -39.08 -13.90 14.37
CA ASP A 38 -39.39 -14.24 12.98
C ASP A 38 -39.97 -13.07 12.19
N ASN A 39 -40.67 -12.15 12.86
CA ASN A 39 -41.49 -11.13 12.21
C ASN A 39 -40.74 -9.85 11.80
N ASN A 40 -39.47 -9.66 12.18
CA ASN A 40 -38.66 -8.52 11.76
C ASN A 40 -37.15 -8.82 11.88
N PHE A 41 -36.39 -8.56 10.82
CA PHE A 41 -34.97 -8.95 10.70
C PHE A 41 -34.00 -8.40 11.77
N LEU A 42 -34.45 -7.41 12.56
CA LEU A 42 -33.65 -6.62 13.51
C LEU A 42 -34.22 -6.61 14.95
N THR A 43 -35.27 -7.39 15.28
CA THR A 43 -35.86 -7.38 16.63
C THR A 43 -35.37 -8.54 17.51
N ILE A 44 -34.96 -8.23 18.74
CA ILE A 44 -34.51 -9.19 19.76
C ILE A 44 -35.73 -9.71 20.52
N LYS A 45 -35.92 -11.03 20.55
CA LYS A 45 -37.12 -11.68 21.14
C LYS A 45 -37.27 -11.46 22.66
N SER A 46 -36.17 -11.41 23.42
CA SER A 46 -36.21 -11.11 24.86
C SER A 46 -34.94 -10.43 25.37
N LEU A 47 -35.08 -9.19 25.85
CA LEU A 47 -33.95 -8.39 26.35
C LEU A 47 -33.31 -9.03 27.61
N LYS A 48 -34.13 -9.58 28.52
CA LYS A 48 -33.67 -10.19 29.78
C LYS A 48 -32.71 -11.37 29.54
N MET A 49 -33.06 -12.29 28.65
CA MET A 49 -32.20 -13.44 28.31
C MET A 49 -30.92 -12.99 27.60
N TYR A 50 -31.00 -11.94 26.77
CA TYR A 50 -29.85 -11.36 26.11
C TYR A 50 -28.87 -10.74 27.11
N SER A 51 -29.35 -10.00 28.11
CA SER A 51 -28.53 -9.47 29.20
C SER A 51 -27.83 -10.56 30.02
N ILE A 52 -28.53 -11.66 30.36
CA ILE A 52 -27.94 -12.80 31.08
C ILE A 52 -26.86 -13.48 30.23
N PHE A 53 -27.13 -13.71 28.94
CA PHE A 53 -26.14 -14.27 28.01
C PHE A 53 -24.91 -13.36 27.85
N LEU A 54 -25.09 -12.05 27.72
CA LEU A 54 -24.00 -11.08 27.67
C LEU A 54 -23.15 -11.10 28.95
N TYR A 55 -23.77 -11.22 30.13
CA TYR A 55 -23.06 -11.29 31.40
C TYR A 55 -22.11 -12.50 31.46
N PHE A 56 -22.58 -13.70 31.11
CA PHE A 56 -21.70 -14.89 31.04
C PHE A 56 -20.66 -14.78 29.93
N LYS A 57 -21.04 -14.26 28.75
CA LYS A 57 -20.14 -14.08 27.61
C LYS A 57 -19.01 -13.08 27.91
N PHE A 58 -19.26 -12.04 28.70
CA PHE A 58 -18.27 -11.03 29.08
C PHE A 58 -17.03 -11.65 29.72
N PHE A 59 -17.19 -12.52 30.73
CA PHE A 59 -16.07 -13.19 31.38
C PHE A 59 -15.25 -14.03 30.40
N TYR A 60 -15.93 -14.78 29.53
CA TYR A 60 -15.28 -15.59 28.51
C TYR A 60 -14.51 -14.73 27.48
N ASP A 61 -15.10 -13.61 27.03
CA ASP A 61 -14.46 -12.67 26.11
C ASP A 61 -13.25 -11.96 26.76
N CYS A 62 -13.26 -11.70 28.07
CA CYS A 62 -12.11 -11.16 28.81
C CYS A 62 -10.91 -12.13 28.78
N PHE A 63 -11.10 -13.40 29.19
CA PHE A 63 -10.03 -14.40 29.14
C PHE A 63 -9.53 -14.64 27.71
N THR A 64 -10.44 -14.75 26.75
CA THR A 64 -10.09 -14.91 25.33
C THR A 64 -9.36 -13.69 24.78
N GLY A 65 -9.74 -12.48 25.19
CA GLY A 65 -9.08 -11.23 24.82
C GLY A 65 -7.62 -11.18 25.27
N ILE A 66 -7.34 -11.60 26.50
CA ILE A 66 -5.99 -11.70 27.05
C ILE A 66 -5.14 -12.70 26.23
N ALA A 67 -5.65 -13.92 26.02
CA ALA A 67 -4.96 -14.94 25.22
C ALA A 67 -4.69 -14.48 23.78
N LEU A 68 -5.66 -13.79 23.16
CA LEU A 68 -5.52 -13.19 21.83
C LEU A 68 -4.51 -12.04 21.78
N CYS A 69 -4.35 -11.28 22.87
CA CYS A 69 -3.36 -10.21 22.98
C CYS A 69 -1.94 -10.78 22.98
N PHE A 70 -1.65 -11.77 23.83
CA PHE A 70 -0.38 -12.49 23.80
C PHE A 70 -0.10 -13.11 22.43
N ALA A 71 -1.10 -13.76 21.84
CA ALA A 71 -0.98 -14.32 20.49
C ALA A 71 -0.74 -13.28 19.40
N ARG A 72 -1.25 -12.05 19.56
CA ARG A 72 -0.95 -10.92 18.66
C ARG A 72 0.50 -10.47 18.83
N MET A 73 0.97 -10.31 20.07
CA MET A 73 2.33 -9.85 20.38
C MET A 73 3.40 -10.80 19.82
N ILE A 74 3.23 -12.12 20.04
CA ILE A 74 4.14 -13.15 19.53
C ILE A 74 4.17 -13.15 18.00
N LYS A 75 3.02 -13.02 17.33
CA LYS A 75 2.95 -12.94 15.86
C LYS A 75 3.59 -11.67 15.32
N SER A 76 3.41 -10.51 15.96
CA SER A 76 4.08 -9.29 15.53
C SER A 76 5.59 -9.42 15.64
N LEU A 77 6.12 -9.94 16.76
CA LEU A 77 7.56 -10.17 16.95
C LEU A 77 8.15 -11.17 15.94
N ALA A 78 7.44 -12.26 15.66
CA ALA A 78 7.87 -13.23 14.65
C ALA A 78 7.97 -12.60 13.25
N LEU A 79 6.97 -11.80 12.88
CA LEU A 79 7.00 -11.02 11.65
C LEU A 79 8.14 -10.00 11.68
N SER A 80 8.40 -9.30 12.81
CA SER A 80 9.52 -8.36 12.96
C SER A 80 10.87 -8.94 12.60
N ILE A 81 11.10 -10.24 12.89
CA ILE A 81 12.41 -10.93 12.77
C ILE A 81 12.59 -11.61 11.40
N ILE A 82 11.50 -11.97 10.73
CA ILE A 82 11.51 -12.42 9.32
C ILE A 82 11.65 -11.22 8.40
N PHE A 83 10.97 -10.13 8.78
CA PHE A 83 11.34 -8.78 8.45
C PHE A 83 12.56 -8.34 9.29
N LEU A 84 12.97 -7.08 9.24
CA LEU A 84 14.29 -6.53 9.63
C LEU A 84 15.42 -6.60 8.58
N PRO A 85 15.85 -7.74 7.95
CA PRO A 85 17.04 -7.70 7.09
C PRO A 85 16.78 -7.10 5.70
N ARG A 86 15.50 -6.98 5.31
CA ARG A 86 15.07 -6.30 4.09
C ARG A 86 14.64 -4.87 4.42
N LEU A 87 15.13 -3.91 3.63
CA LEU A 87 14.94 -2.47 3.87
C LEU A 87 13.67 -1.90 3.18
N ASP A 88 13.02 -2.71 2.34
CA ASP A 88 11.89 -2.30 1.48
C ASP A 88 10.57 -2.00 2.24
N TYR A 89 10.48 -2.36 3.53
CA TYR A 89 9.33 -2.07 4.40
C TYR A 89 9.82 -1.36 5.66
N SER A 90 8.94 -0.60 6.32
CA SER A 90 9.13 -0.26 7.73
C SER A 90 8.54 -1.35 8.62
N PHE A 91 9.21 -1.66 9.74
CA PHE A 91 8.57 -2.44 10.80
C PHE A 91 7.51 -1.61 11.55
N MET A 92 7.67 -0.28 11.55
CA MET A 92 6.76 0.63 12.21
C MET A 92 5.48 0.82 11.37
N GLY A 93 4.32 0.98 12.03
CA GLY A 93 3.04 1.18 11.33
C GLY A 93 3.02 2.47 10.50
N ARG A 94 2.18 2.51 9.45
CA ARG A 94 2.18 3.54 8.39
C ARG A 94 2.31 5.01 8.86
N ASN A 95 1.66 5.38 9.96
CA ASN A 95 1.70 6.74 10.49
C ASN A 95 3.06 7.14 11.11
N MET A 96 3.91 6.15 11.39
CA MET A 96 5.17 6.25 12.14
C MET A 96 6.38 5.74 11.34
N GLU A 97 6.23 5.52 10.02
CA GLU A 97 7.31 5.12 9.10
C GLU A 97 8.54 6.04 9.18
N LYS A 98 8.35 7.32 9.53
CA LYS A 98 9.43 8.32 9.71
C LYS A 98 10.35 8.06 10.90
N MET A 99 9.92 7.22 11.86
CA MET A 99 10.72 6.85 13.03
C MET A 99 11.73 5.74 12.69
N ASP A 100 11.51 5.02 11.59
CA ASP A 100 12.37 3.93 11.13
C ASP A 100 13.49 4.49 10.25
N THR A 101 14.68 4.62 10.84
CA THR A 101 15.86 5.20 10.18
C THR A 101 16.33 4.37 8.98
N ALA A 102 16.15 3.04 9.03
CA ALA A 102 16.56 2.13 7.97
C ALA A 102 15.65 2.29 6.74
N PHE A 103 14.33 2.33 6.95
CA PHE A 103 13.36 2.61 5.89
C PHE A 103 13.50 4.02 5.31
N MET A 104 13.74 5.03 6.16
CA MET A 104 13.99 6.40 5.70
C MET A 104 15.27 6.53 4.87
N ALA A 105 16.35 5.82 5.24
CA ALA A 105 17.58 5.76 4.44
C ALA A 105 17.34 5.12 3.06
N TYR A 106 16.54 4.04 3.00
CA TYR A 106 16.15 3.40 1.75
C TYR A 106 15.32 4.33 0.85
N ILE A 107 14.32 5.04 1.39
CA ILE A 107 13.55 6.03 0.64
C ILE A 107 14.46 7.16 0.12
N GLY A 108 15.41 7.62 0.93
CA GLY A 108 16.41 8.62 0.55
C GLY A 108 17.28 8.15 -0.62
N TYR A 109 17.80 6.91 -0.55
CA TYR A 109 18.53 6.27 -1.63
C TYR A 109 17.71 6.19 -2.92
N LEU A 110 16.45 5.72 -2.85
CA LEU A 110 15.58 5.59 -4.02
C LEU A 110 15.28 6.95 -4.68
N HIS A 111 15.11 8.02 -3.89
CA HIS A 111 14.95 9.38 -4.41
C HIS A 111 16.23 9.94 -5.03
N TRP A 112 17.40 9.61 -4.47
CA TRP A 112 18.70 9.99 -5.01
C TRP A 112 18.96 9.28 -6.34
N GLU A 113 18.79 7.96 -6.38
CA GLU A 113 18.93 7.14 -7.58
C GLU A 113 17.98 7.64 -8.69
N SER A 114 16.68 7.75 -8.42
CA SER A 114 15.68 8.23 -9.40
C SER A 114 16.01 9.60 -10.02
N LYS A 115 16.68 10.49 -9.28
CA LYS A 115 17.16 11.78 -9.80
C LYS A 115 18.43 11.66 -10.63
N HIS A 116 19.40 10.84 -10.21
CA HIS A 116 20.69 10.70 -10.89
C HIS A 116 20.66 9.76 -12.11
N THR A 117 19.89 8.67 -12.06
CA THR A 117 19.85 7.62 -13.10
C THR A 117 18.60 7.70 -13.99
N ASN A 118 17.94 8.85 -14.05
CA ASN A 118 16.73 9.04 -14.84
C ASN A 118 16.94 8.72 -16.34
N ALA A 119 16.38 7.59 -16.79
CA ALA A 119 16.57 7.06 -18.14
C ALA A 119 16.08 8.02 -19.25
N ILE A 120 15.09 8.87 -18.97
CA ILE A 120 14.58 9.88 -19.93
C ILE A 120 15.63 10.96 -20.15
N VAL A 121 16.23 11.48 -19.08
CA VAL A 121 17.30 12.50 -19.17
C VAL A 121 18.55 11.92 -19.84
N ILE A 122 18.95 10.70 -19.47
CA ILE A 122 20.12 10.03 -20.06
C ILE A 122 19.92 9.77 -21.57
N SER A 123 18.74 9.30 -21.97
CA SER A 123 18.43 9.06 -23.39
C SER A 123 18.31 10.37 -24.19
N PHE A 124 17.73 11.42 -23.60
CA PHE A 124 17.69 12.76 -24.19
C PHE A 124 19.09 13.35 -24.40
N CYS A 125 19.98 13.27 -23.40
CA CYS A 125 21.37 13.71 -23.54
C CYS A 125 22.13 12.91 -24.62
N LYS A 126 21.93 11.58 -24.69
CA LYS A 126 22.49 10.73 -25.77
C LYS A 126 21.97 11.16 -27.15
N LEU A 127 20.68 11.48 -27.27
CA LEU A 127 20.08 11.99 -28.51
C LEU A 127 20.67 13.35 -28.90
N MET A 128 20.79 14.30 -27.96
CA MET A 128 21.39 15.61 -28.21
C MET A 128 22.85 15.50 -28.67
N LEU A 129 23.65 14.65 -28.03
CA LEU A 129 25.06 14.42 -28.40
C LEU A 129 25.19 13.78 -29.80
N LYS A 130 24.32 12.81 -30.13
CA LYS A 130 24.24 12.22 -31.48
C LYS A 130 23.87 13.27 -32.53
N THR A 131 22.87 14.10 -32.25
CA THR A 131 22.46 15.20 -33.13
C THR A 131 23.55 16.24 -33.29
N ARG A 132 24.29 16.62 -32.22
CA ARG A 132 25.43 17.56 -32.32
C ARG A 132 26.53 17.02 -33.23
N LYS A 133 26.94 15.75 -33.06
CA LYS A 133 27.93 15.09 -33.93
C LYS A 133 27.48 15.04 -35.40
N ASN A 134 26.19 14.75 -35.62
CA ASN A 134 25.62 14.71 -36.98
C ASN A 134 25.45 16.12 -37.60
N LYS A 135 25.16 17.15 -36.80
CA LYS A 135 24.96 18.52 -37.30
C LYS A 135 26.22 19.10 -37.95
N ILE A 136 27.41 18.75 -37.41
CA ILE A 136 28.71 19.12 -38.00
C ILE A 136 28.84 18.59 -39.45
N ARG A 137 28.14 17.51 -39.81
CA ARG A 137 28.15 16.92 -41.16
C ARG A 137 27.09 17.48 -42.12
N ILE A 138 26.11 18.27 -41.65
CA ILE A 138 24.92 18.66 -42.43
C ILE A 138 24.64 20.16 -42.27
N ILE A 139 25.54 20.99 -42.80
CA ILE A 139 25.44 22.45 -42.70
C ILE A 139 24.45 23.05 -43.74
N GLY A 140 24.16 22.33 -44.85
CA GLY A 140 23.34 22.83 -45.96
C GLY A 140 21.81 22.67 -45.85
N SER A 141 21.23 22.17 -44.75
CA SER A 141 19.80 21.75 -44.69
C SER A 141 18.96 22.40 -43.57
N GLU A 142 19.36 23.57 -43.07
CA GLU A 142 18.69 24.22 -41.91
C GLU A 142 17.26 24.70 -42.21
N SER A 143 16.96 25.12 -43.44
CA SER A 143 15.65 25.69 -43.81
C SER A 143 14.52 24.65 -43.74
N PHE A 144 14.74 23.46 -44.30
CA PHE A 144 13.75 22.39 -44.38
C PHE A 144 13.47 21.76 -42.99
N THR A 145 14.50 21.64 -42.16
CA THR A 145 14.37 21.18 -40.77
C THR A 145 13.59 22.17 -39.91
N ARG A 146 13.76 23.49 -40.10
CA ARG A 146 12.99 24.51 -39.37
C ARG A 146 11.48 24.46 -39.69
N ALA A 147 11.11 24.21 -40.95
CA ALA A 147 9.71 24.01 -41.33
C ALA A 147 9.12 22.73 -40.72
N ARG A 148 9.83 21.60 -40.83
CA ARG A 148 9.41 20.30 -40.25
C ARG A 148 9.20 20.38 -38.75
N ASN A 149 10.09 21.06 -38.01
CA ASN A 149 9.97 21.22 -36.57
C ASN A 149 8.72 22.04 -36.17
N LYS A 150 8.36 23.08 -36.94
CA LYS A 150 7.10 23.84 -36.71
C LYS A 150 5.87 22.96 -36.89
N TRP A 151 5.81 22.15 -37.95
CA TRP A 151 4.71 21.21 -38.18
C TRP A 151 4.60 20.15 -37.08
N GLN A 152 5.73 19.60 -36.61
CA GLN A 152 5.73 18.63 -35.50
C GLN A 152 5.26 19.26 -34.18
N LEU A 153 5.65 20.50 -33.88
CA LEU A 153 5.15 21.25 -32.72
C LEU A 153 3.62 21.46 -32.80
N LEU A 154 3.11 21.91 -33.95
CA LEU A 154 1.68 22.12 -34.16
C LEU A 154 0.89 20.82 -33.99
N PHE A 155 1.38 19.71 -34.55
CA PHE A 155 0.78 18.38 -34.38
C PHE A 155 0.75 17.94 -32.90
N MET A 156 1.86 18.11 -32.19
CA MET A 156 1.95 17.80 -30.75
C MET A 156 0.98 18.65 -29.92
N LEU A 157 0.89 19.95 -30.18
CA LEU A 157 -0.01 20.87 -29.48
C LEU A 157 -1.49 20.62 -29.79
N HIS A 158 -1.80 20.20 -31.02
CA HIS A 158 -3.16 19.81 -31.40
C HIS A 158 -3.59 18.52 -30.68
N LYS A 159 -2.70 17.52 -30.57
CA LYS A 159 -2.98 16.27 -29.85
C LYS A 159 -3.00 16.40 -28.32
N ASN A 160 -2.37 17.44 -27.75
CA ASN A 160 -2.25 17.63 -26.30
C ASN A 160 -2.91 18.96 -25.83
N PRO A 161 -4.25 19.00 -25.70
CA PRO A 161 -4.98 20.24 -25.39
C PRO A 161 -4.65 20.85 -24.03
N ILE A 162 -4.16 20.05 -23.06
CA ILE A 162 -3.73 20.52 -21.73
C ILE A 162 -2.47 21.40 -21.85
N LEU A 163 -1.47 20.96 -22.62
CA LEU A 163 -0.25 21.73 -22.89
C LEU A 163 -0.55 23.00 -23.68
N LYS A 164 -1.50 22.95 -24.63
CA LYS A 164 -1.98 24.14 -25.34
C LYS A 164 -2.52 25.17 -24.34
N LYS A 165 -3.47 24.77 -23.48
CA LYS A 165 -4.08 25.68 -22.48
C LYS A 165 -3.04 26.28 -21.51
N SER A 166 -2.06 25.51 -21.04
CA SER A 166 -1.05 26.03 -20.10
C SER A 166 -0.09 27.03 -20.73
N ILE A 167 0.35 26.81 -21.98
CA ILE A 167 1.22 27.73 -22.71
C ILE A 167 0.49 29.06 -23.00
N PHE A 168 -0.75 28.99 -23.50
CA PHE A 168 -1.55 30.19 -23.74
C PHE A 168 -1.84 30.98 -22.44
N LYS A 169 -2.09 30.31 -21.31
CA LYS A 169 -2.24 30.98 -20.01
C LYS A 169 -0.95 31.68 -19.57
N LYS A 170 0.22 31.08 -19.81
CA LYS A 170 1.52 31.67 -19.43
C LYS A 170 1.87 32.90 -20.27
N ASN A 171 1.52 32.90 -21.56
CA ASN A 171 1.73 34.02 -22.48
C ASN A 171 0.66 35.13 -22.36
N ALA A 172 -0.33 34.98 -21.47
CA ALA A 172 -1.37 35.99 -21.21
C ALA A 172 -1.22 36.64 -19.81
N LEU A 173 -0.15 36.32 -19.09
CA LEU A 173 0.15 36.79 -17.72
C LEU A 173 1.50 37.52 -17.62
N GLY A 174 2.15 37.78 -18.75
CA GLY A 174 3.39 38.56 -18.89
C GLY A 174 3.41 39.25 -20.24
#